data_AF-A0A6N3HLA7-F1
#
_entry.id   AF-A0A6N3HLA7-F1
#
_cell.length_a   1.000
_cell.length_b   1.000
_cell.length_c   1.000
_cell.angle_alpha   90.00
_cell.angle_beta   90.00
_cell.angle_gamma   90.00
#
_symmetry.space_group_name_H-M   'P 1'
#
loop_
_entity.id
_entity.type
_entity.pdbx_description
1 polymer ?
#
loop_
_entity_poly.entity_id
_entity_poly.type
_entity_poly.pdbx_seq_one_letter_code
_entity_poly.pdbx_strand_id
1 'polypeptide(L)'
;MEKLMALYNISSPSGKEGKMAGFIIGELRRMGIPFRQDRHGNIYAVKGNRKSYPCVVAHMDEVHRRKTGTYAAHLVADSMIVGYDRKRKRMAGIGADDKNGIWICLKCLEDFKAVKCAFFVQEEIGCIGSGHADMSFFSDCRFVIQCDRKGNGDMVTQINGMRLCSNEFISAVDPRRYGYKPAQGLATDVAALKRNGLEVSCVNLSCGYYEPHTDNEYTILADLCKCYRFVRHIICCHKETSTHIPETERKPFPGYYELFGTAGYSEKDYIRLSEEYICRIY
;
A
#
# COMPACT_ATOMS: atom_id res chain seq x y z
N MET A 1 8.53 15.89 -8.32
CA MET A 1 7.19 16.34 -8.72
C MET A 1 6.73 15.74 -10.05
N GLU A 2 7.52 15.82 -11.13
CA GLU A 2 7.11 15.27 -12.44
C GLU A 2 6.65 13.81 -12.41
N LYS A 3 7.43 12.90 -11.80
CA LYS A 3 7.08 11.48 -11.67
C LYS A 3 5.78 11.26 -10.89
N LEU A 4 5.57 12.02 -9.82
CA LEU A 4 4.35 11.93 -9.00
C LEU A 4 3.12 12.38 -9.81
N MET A 5 3.24 13.49 -10.54
CA MET A 5 2.17 13.95 -11.42
C MET A 5 1.90 12.96 -12.57
N ALA A 6 2.95 12.35 -13.13
CA ALA A 6 2.78 11.31 -14.15
C ALA A 6 1.98 10.12 -13.62
N LEU A 7 2.28 9.64 -12.40
CA LEU A 7 1.52 8.57 -11.74
C LEU A 7 0.03 8.93 -11.64
N TYR A 8 -0.31 10.09 -11.09
CA TYR A 8 -1.72 10.50 -10.93
C TYR A 8 -2.49 10.59 -12.24
N ASN A 9 -1.80 10.86 -13.35
CA ASN A 9 -2.40 10.96 -14.68
C ASN A 9 -2.56 9.60 -15.39
N ILE A 10 -1.97 8.53 -14.87
CA ILE A 10 -2.21 7.18 -15.36
C ILE A 10 -3.52 6.67 -14.75
N SER A 11 -4.41 6.14 -15.59
CA SER A 11 -5.57 5.38 -15.11
C SER A 11 -5.24 3.90 -15.13
N SER A 12 -5.53 3.25 -14.00
CA SER A 12 -5.23 1.83 -13.75
C SER A 12 -6.35 1.14 -12.95
N PRO A 13 -7.60 1.07 -13.45
CA PRO A 13 -8.64 0.33 -12.75
C PRO A 13 -8.25 -1.13 -12.52
N SER A 14 -8.78 -1.79 -11.49
CA SER A 14 -8.52 -3.20 -11.22
C SER A 14 -8.79 -4.08 -12.45
N GLY A 15 -7.82 -4.93 -12.79
CA GLY A 15 -7.80 -5.76 -14.01
C GLY A 15 -7.37 -5.02 -15.29
N LYS A 16 -7.03 -3.73 -15.20
CA LYS A 16 -6.56 -2.88 -16.32
C LYS A 16 -5.31 -2.09 -15.97
N GLU A 17 -4.45 -2.66 -15.13
CA GLU A 17 -3.23 -2.05 -14.58
C GLU A 17 -2.10 -1.91 -15.62
N GLY A 18 -2.26 -2.45 -16.83
CA GLY A 18 -1.19 -2.54 -17.84
C GLY A 18 -0.46 -1.23 -18.15
N LYS A 19 -1.14 -0.08 -18.09
CA LYS A 19 -0.48 1.24 -18.25
C LYS A 19 0.40 1.60 -17.06
N MET A 20 -0.06 1.34 -15.84
CA MET A 20 0.70 1.57 -14.62
C MET A 20 1.89 0.61 -14.53
N ALA A 21 1.66 -0.68 -14.81
CA ALA A 21 2.72 -1.68 -14.92
C ALA A 21 3.78 -1.28 -15.97
N GLY A 22 3.36 -0.82 -17.14
CA GLY A 22 4.26 -0.32 -18.19
C GLY A 22 5.09 0.89 -17.73
N PHE A 23 4.49 1.83 -17.00
CA PHE A 23 5.20 2.97 -16.41
C PHE A 23 6.24 2.53 -15.38
N ILE A 24 5.86 1.66 -14.42
CA ILE A 24 6.76 1.11 -13.40
C ILE A 24 7.93 0.37 -14.05
N ILE A 25 7.65 -0.50 -15.03
CA ILE A 25 8.68 -1.23 -15.79
C ILE A 25 9.62 -0.26 -16.53
N GLY A 26 9.07 0.79 -17.14
CA GLY A 26 9.87 1.84 -17.78
C GLY A 26 10.84 2.51 -16.81
N GLU A 27 10.36 2.85 -15.61
CA GLU A 27 11.19 3.43 -14.54
C GLU A 27 12.26 2.47 -14.04
N LEU A 28 11.92 1.19 -13.82
CA LEU A 28 12.88 0.16 -13.42
C LEU A 28 13.99 -0.03 -14.47
N ARG A 29 13.62 -0.07 -15.75
CA ARG A 29 14.58 -0.13 -16.88
C ARG A 29 15.47 1.10 -16.93
N ARG A 30 14.91 2.30 -16.78
CA ARG A 30 15.66 3.56 -16.75
C ARG A 30 16.69 3.58 -15.61
N MET A 31 16.36 2.99 -14.47
CA MET A 31 17.26 2.87 -13.32
C MET A 31 18.24 1.69 -13.42
N GLY A 32 18.13 0.84 -14.44
CA GLY A 32 18.95 -0.37 -14.57
C GLY A 32 18.68 -1.41 -13.48
N ILE A 33 17.47 -1.43 -12.92
CA ILE A 33 17.11 -2.33 -11.80
C ILE A 33 16.51 -3.62 -12.36
N PRO A 34 17.05 -4.80 -12.00
CA PRO A 34 16.45 -6.09 -12.33
C PRO A 34 15.05 -6.22 -11.75
N PHE A 35 14.14 -6.76 -12.56
CA PHE A 35 12.78 -7.07 -12.14
C PHE A 35 12.25 -8.30 -12.86
N ARG A 36 11.24 -8.93 -12.28
CA ARG A 36 10.43 -9.97 -12.92
C ARG A 36 8.95 -9.63 -12.76
N GLN A 37 8.14 -10.13 -13.69
CA GLN A 37 6.68 -10.10 -13.59
C GLN A 37 6.17 -11.53 -13.49
N ASP A 38 5.24 -11.80 -12.58
CA ASP A 38 4.62 -13.13 -12.48
C ASP A 38 3.41 -13.29 -13.42
N ARG A 39 2.79 -14.47 -13.39
CA ARG A 39 1.62 -14.80 -14.21
C ARG A 39 0.35 -14.00 -13.84
N HIS A 40 0.28 -13.46 -12.63
CA HIS A 40 -0.84 -12.65 -12.16
C HIS A 40 -0.66 -11.18 -12.55
N GLY A 41 0.56 -10.78 -12.92
CA GLY A 41 0.90 -9.42 -13.32
C GLY A 41 1.65 -8.65 -12.22
N ASN A 42 1.92 -9.26 -11.06
CA ASN A 42 2.69 -8.63 -10.00
C ASN A 42 4.13 -8.40 -10.46
N ILE A 43 4.70 -7.26 -10.10
CA ILE A 43 6.08 -6.88 -10.45
C ILE A 43 6.95 -6.95 -9.21
N TYR A 44 8.10 -7.61 -9.34
CA TYR A 44 9.07 -7.79 -8.25
C TYR A 44 10.41 -7.21 -8.70
N ALA A 45 10.86 -6.16 -8.02
CA ALA A 45 12.11 -5.47 -8.27
C ALA A 45 13.12 -5.71 -7.14
N VAL A 46 14.36 -6.03 -7.50
CA VAL A 46 15.46 -6.23 -6.54
C VAL A 46 16.62 -5.33 -6.94
N LYS A 47 16.90 -4.32 -6.11
CA LYS A 47 18.08 -3.46 -6.28
C LYS A 47 19.17 -3.86 -5.31
N GLY A 48 20.40 -3.97 -5.80
CA GLY A 48 21.60 -4.28 -5.02
C GLY A 48 21.86 -5.78 -4.88
N ASN A 49 22.99 -6.12 -4.25
CA ASN A 49 23.41 -7.49 -3.96
C ASN A 49 23.79 -7.57 -2.48
N ARG A 50 22.86 -8.00 -1.63
CA ARG A 50 23.00 -8.11 -0.18
C ARG A 50 22.37 -9.41 0.32
N LYS A 51 22.80 -9.84 1.51
CA LYS A 51 22.24 -11.02 2.20
C LYS A 51 20.79 -10.82 2.66
N SER A 52 20.41 -9.56 2.93
CA SER A 52 19.06 -9.22 3.35
C SER A 52 18.66 -7.82 2.89
N TYR A 53 17.35 -7.58 2.77
CA TYR A 53 16.78 -6.37 2.18
C TYR A 53 15.68 -5.75 3.04
N PRO A 54 15.56 -4.42 3.10
CA PRO A 54 14.24 -3.81 3.34
C PRO A 54 13.33 -4.06 2.14
N CYS A 55 12.03 -4.23 2.37
CA CYS A 55 11.04 -4.33 1.30
C CYS A 55 9.95 -3.27 1.47
N VAL A 56 9.58 -2.63 0.35
CA VAL A 56 8.44 -1.72 0.28
C VAL A 56 7.46 -2.24 -0.76
N VAL A 57 6.18 -2.29 -0.45
CA VAL A 57 5.14 -2.82 -1.35
C VAL A 57 4.04 -1.78 -1.59
N ALA A 58 3.40 -1.89 -2.75
CA ALA A 58 2.29 -1.04 -3.17
C ALA A 58 1.38 -1.80 -4.12
N HIS A 59 0.12 -1.39 -4.25
CA HIS A 59 -0.74 -1.91 -5.32
C HIS A 59 -0.80 -0.95 -6.51
N MET A 60 -1.07 -1.49 -7.69
CA MET A 60 -1.05 -0.75 -8.96
C MET A 60 -2.42 -0.28 -9.42
N ASP A 61 -3.47 -0.95 -8.94
CA ASP A 61 -4.83 -0.63 -9.31
C ASP A 61 -5.39 0.57 -8.54
N GLU A 62 -6.54 1.05 -8.98
CA GLU A 62 -7.30 2.11 -8.33
C GLU A 62 -8.80 1.82 -8.50
N VAL A 63 -9.64 2.29 -7.59
CA VAL A 63 -11.11 2.21 -7.76
C VAL A 63 -11.65 3.11 -8.88
N HIS A 64 -10.91 4.17 -9.24
CA HIS A 64 -11.40 5.22 -10.13
C HIS A 64 -11.41 4.80 -11.61
N ARG A 65 -12.59 4.83 -12.24
CA ARG A 65 -12.75 4.53 -13.68
C ARG A 65 -12.72 5.79 -14.53
N ARG A 66 -11.54 6.35 -14.72
CA ARG A 66 -11.35 7.59 -15.49
C ARG A 66 -11.26 7.33 -16.99
N LYS A 67 -11.84 8.24 -17.79
CA LYS A 67 -11.64 8.24 -19.26
C LYS A 67 -10.36 9.02 -19.58
N THR A 68 -9.52 8.44 -20.44
CA THR A 68 -8.28 9.09 -20.89
C THR A 68 -8.59 10.36 -21.67
N GLY A 69 -7.79 11.41 -21.44
CA GLY A 69 -7.82 12.65 -22.22
C GLY A 69 -8.74 13.76 -21.69
N THR A 70 -9.59 13.49 -20.70
CA THR A 70 -10.45 14.52 -20.06
C THR A 70 -10.02 14.88 -18.64
N TYR A 71 -9.35 13.94 -17.98
CA TYR A 71 -8.86 14.07 -16.62
C TYR A 71 -7.42 14.60 -16.58
N ALA A 72 -7.13 15.44 -15.58
CA ALA A 72 -5.77 15.80 -15.19
C ALA A 72 -5.66 15.95 -13.67
N ALA A 73 -4.49 15.58 -13.14
CA ALA A 73 -4.09 15.95 -11.78
C ALA A 73 -3.49 17.36 -11.76
N HIS A 74 -3.80 18.12 -10.71
CA HIS A 74 -3.40 19.52 -10.54
C HIS A 74 -2.78 19.75 -9.18
N LEU A 75 -1.67 20.49 -9.14
CA LEU A 75 -1.12 21.03 -7.91
C LEU A 75 -1.83 22.36 -7.60
N VAL A 76 -2.41 22.46 -6.42
CA VAL A 76 -3.15 23.61 -5.91
C VAL A 76 -2.41 24.16 -4.70
N ALA A 77 -2.21 25.48 -4.69
CA ALA A 77 -1.55 26.21 -3.61
C ALA A 77 -0.22 25.58 -3.18
N ASP A 78 0.54 25.06 -4.15
CA ASP A 78 1.86 24.43 -4.00
C ASP A 78 1.95 23.31 -2.94
N SER A 79 0.81 22.75 -2.52
CA SER A 79 0.75 21.85 -1.36
C SER A 79 -0.22 20.69 -1.54
N MET A 80 -1.29 20.86 -2.30
CA MET A 80 -2.34 19.87 -2.45
C MET A 80 -2.46 19.40 -3.90
N ILE A 81 -2.52 18.10 -4.12
CA ILE A 81 -2.80 17.53 -5.44
C ILE A 81 -4.24 17.05 -5.47
N VAL A 82 -4.98 17.49 -6.49
CA VAL A 82 -6.38 17.12 -6.74
C VAL A 82 -6.59 16.72 -8.19
N GLY A 83 -7.70 16.04 -8.47
CA GLY A 83 -8.05 15.60 -9.81
C GLY A 83 -9.26 16.35 -10.35
N TYR A 84 -9.24 16.67 -11.64
CA TYR A 84 -10.33 17.38 -12.30
C TYR A 84 -10.62 16.79 -13.68
N ASP A 85 -11.90 16.50 -13.96
CA ASP A 85 -12.36 16.15 -15.30
C ASP A 85 -12.85 17.41 -16.01
N ARG A 86 -12.04 17.90 -16.96
CA ARG A 86 -12.31 19.12 -17.72
C ARG A 86 -13.57 19.04 -18.58
N LYS A 87 -13.92 17.84 -19.07
CA LYS A 87 -15.11 17.64 -19.92
C LYS A 87 -16.38 17.66 -19.08
N ARG A 88 -16.34 17.02 -17.90
CA ARG A 88 -17.49 16.95 -16.98
C ARG A 88 -17.58 18.15 -16.04
N LYS A 89 -16.55 19.00 -16.01
CA LYS A 89 -16.45 20.20 -15.17
C LYS A 89 -16.64 19.90 -13.68
N ARG A 90 -16.03 18.82 -13.19
CA ARG A 90 -16.15 18.38 -11.79
C ARG A 90 -14.86 17.74 -11.29
N MET A 91 -14.74 17.66 -9.97
CA MET A 91 -13.69 16.89 -9.29
C MET A 91 -13.75 15.42 -9.69
N ALA A 92 -12.59 14.77 -9.71
CA ALA A 92 -12.46 13.35 -9.94
C ALA A 92 -11.30 12.83 -9.08
N GLY A 93 -11.46 11.64 -8.50
CA GLY A 93 -10.44 11.07 -7.62
C GLY A 93 -9.13 10.79 -8.35
N ILE A 94 -8.01 10.97 -7.64
CA ILE A 94 -6.67 10.93 -8.23
C ILE A 94 -6.04 9.53 -8.28
N GLY A 95 -6.63 8.56 -7.60
CA GLY A 95 -6.05 7.24 -7.33
C GLY A 95 -4.83 7.34 -6.41
N ALA A 96 -4.85 8.24 -5.43
CA ALA A 96 -3.75 8.35 -4.47
C ALA A 96 -3.59 7.09 -3.62
N ASP A 97 -4.69 6.41 -3.42
CA ASP A 97 -4.81 5.00 -3.07
C ASP A 97 -4.63 4.16 -4.37
N ASP A 98 -3.48 3.54 -4.65
CA ASP A 98 -2.19 3.59 -3.93
C ASP A 98 -1.03 4.17 -4.76
N LYS A 99 -1.30 5.19 -5.60
CA LYS A 99 -0.21 5.90 -6.31
C LYS A 99 0.80 6.54 -5.36
N ASN A 100 0.40 6.87 -4.13
CA ASN A 100 1.33 7.37 -3.12
C ASN A 100 2.34 6.28 -2.71
N GLY A 101 1.89 5.06 -2.46
CA GLY A 101 2.76 3.91 -2.19
C GLY A 101 3.65 3.56 -3.38
N ILE A 102 3.13 3.59 -4.62
CA ILE A 102 3.95 3.39 -5.83
C ILE A 102 5.07 4.44 -5.90
N TRP A 103 4.74 5.71 -5.65
CA TRP A 103 5.73 6.79 -5.67
C TRP A 103 6.81 6.57 -4.60
N ILE A 104 6.43 6.16 -3.38
CA ILE A 104 7.36 5.84 -2.29
C ILE A 104 8.27 4.66 -2.67
N CYS A 105 7.74 3.60 -3.29
CA CYS A 105 8.53 2.48 -3.78
C CYS A 105 9.59 2.94 -4.79
N LEU A 106 9.19 3.74 -5.79
CA LEU A 106 10.11 4.28 -6.80
C LEU A 106 11.16 5.20 -6.17
N LYS A 107 10.78 6.02 -5.19
CA LYS A 107 11.72 6.86 -4.43
C LYS A 107 12.73 6.03 -3.63
N CYS A 108 12.30 4.93 -3.02
CA CYS A 108 13.20 4.01 -2.32
C CYS A 108 14.19 3.36 -3.30
N LEU A 109 13.71 2.93 -4.46
CA LEU A 109 14.55 2.38 -5.53
C LEU A 109 15.55 3.40 -6.08
N GLU A 110 15.23 4.70 -6.09
CA GLU A 110 16.18 5.76 -6.45
C GLU A 110 17.25 5.94 -5.35
N ASP A 111 16.82 6.11 -4.10
CA ASP A 111 17.68 6.62 -3.03
C ASP A 111 18.52 5.55 -2.33
N PHE A 112 18.09 4.27 -2.32
CA PHE A 112 18.81 3.20 -1.63
C PHE A 112 19.68 2.36 -2.57
N LYS A 113 20.86 1.94 -2.08
CA LYS A 113 21.75 1.02 -2.81
C LYS A 113 21.25 -0.44 -2.79
N ALA A 114 20.44 -0.79 -1.79
CA ALA A 114 19.87 -2.12 -1.64
C ALA A 114 18.46 -2.05 -1.06
N VAL A 115 17.46 -2.46 -1.84
CA VAL A 115 16.03 -2.47 -1.46
C VAL A 115 15.26 -3.38 -2.42
N LYS A 116 14.20 -4.02 -1.91
CA LYS A 116 13.22 -4.74 -2.71
C LYS A 116 11.92 -3.94 -2.81
N CYS A 117 11.28 -3.98 -3.97
CA CYS A 117 9.92 -3.48 -4.13
C CYS A 117 9.04 -4.51 -4.81
N ALA A 118 7.81 -4.69 -4.33
CA ALA A 118 6.78 -5.48 -5.00
C ALA A 118 5.57 -4.59 -5.32
N PHE A 119 5.03 -4.75 -6.53
CA PHE A 119 3.85 -4.02 -7.00
C PHE A 119 2.76 -5.03 -7.34
N PHE A 120 1.65 -4.98 -6.62
CA PHE A 120 0.56 -5.95 -6.74
C PHE A 120 -0.55 -5.45 -7.66
N VAL A 121 -1.26 -6.38 -8.31
CA VAL A 121 -2.48 -6.10 -9.07
C VAL A 121 -3.72 -6.33 -8.20
N GLN A 122 -4.83 -5.66 -8.54
CA GLN A 122 -6.17 -6.02 -8.06
C GLN A 122 -6.30 -6.09 -6.53
N GLU A 123 -5.73 -5.11 -5.81
CA GLU A 123 -5.90 -4.99 -4.35
C GLU A 123 -7.34 -4.63 -4.01
N GLU A 124 -7.88 -3.64 -4.73
CA GLU A 124 -9.17 -2.99 -4.47
C GLU A 124 -10.39 -3.91 -4.68
N ILE A 125 -10.14 -5.11 -5.24
CA ILE A 125 -11.16 -6.15 -5.46
C ILE A 125 -10.86 -7.45 -4.71
N GLY A 126 -9.98 -7.39 -3.70
CA GLY A 126 -9.76 -8.47 -2.74
C GLY A 126 -8.32 -8.97 -2.65
N CYS A 127 -7.32 -8.10 -2.77
CA CYS A 127 -5.90 -8.44 -2.61
C CYS A 127 -5.47 -9.60 -3.52
N ILE A 128 -5.94 -9.66 -4.77
CA ILE A 128 -5.74 -10.81 -5.65
C ILE A 128 -4.24 -11.00 -5.97
N GLY A 129 -3.54 -9.90 -6.26
CA GLY A 129 -2.11 -9.91 -6.55
C GLY A 129 -1.29 -10.44 -5.38
N SER A 130 -1.42 -9.83 -4.19
CA SER A 130 -0.70 -10.25 -2.99
C SER A 130 -1.14 -11.61 -2.45
N GLY A 131 -2.40 -11.98 -2.64
CA GLY A 131 -2.94 -13.31 -2.34
C GLY A 131 -2.26 -14.43 -3.14
N HIS A 132 -1.73 -14.13 -4.32
CA HIS A 132 -0.93 -15.04 -5.14
C HIS A 132 0.56 -14.70 -5.17
N ALA A 133 1.05 -13.92 -4.20
CA ALA A 133 2.43 -13.48 -4.19
C ALA A 133 3.43 -14.66 -4.14
N ASP A 134 4.52 -14.53 -4.89
CA ASP A 134 5.67 -15.42 -4.73
C ASP A 134 6.37 -15.13 -3.39
N MET A 135 6.08 -15.95 -2.38
CA MET A 135 6.60 -15.78 -1.03
C MET A 135 8.13 -15.95 -0.94
N SER A 136 8.75 -16.65 -1.89
CA SER A 136 10.22 -16.80 -1.93
C SER A 136 10.94 -15.46 -2.12
N PHE A 137 10.26 -14.48 -2.74
CA PHE A 137 10.75 -13.11 -2.89
C PHE A 137 11.07 -12.43 -1.55
N PHE A 138 10.34 -12.81 -0.48
CA PHE A 138 10.43 -12.19 0.84
C PHE A 138 11.34 -12.93 1.82
N SER A 139 11.93 -14.07 1.42
CA SER A 139 12.73 -14.94 2.30
C SER A 139 13.95 -14.28 2.92
N ASP A 140 14.54 -13.29 2.25
CA ASP A 140 15.69 -12.49 2.68
C ASP A 140 15.28 -11.05 3.08
N CYS A 141 13.98 -10.79 3.23
CA CYS A 141 13.50 -9.49 3.70
C CYS A 141 13.68 -9.39 5.21
N ARG A 142 14.04 -8.19 5.69
CA ARG A 142 14.17 -7.90 7.12
C ARG A 142 12.84 -7.49 7.75
N PHE A 143 12.00 -6.83 6.95
CA PHE A 143 10.65 -6.35 7.24
C PHE A 143 10.02 -5.89 5.93
N VAL A 144 8.70 -5.70 5.94
CA VAL A 144 7.92 -5.22 4.78
C VAL A 144 7.13 -3.96 5.16
N ILE A 145 7.20 -2.92 4.35
CA ILE A 145 6.43 -1.69 4.55
C ILE A 145 5.45 -1.53 3.39
N GLN A 146 4.17 -1.38 3.70
CA GLN A 146 3.17 -0.85 2.77
C GLN A 146 2.89 0.61 3.13
N CYS A 147 2.63 1.43 2.12
CA CYS A 147 2.32 2.85 2.32
C CYS A 147 0.97 3.16 1.67
N ASP A 148 -0.08 2.58 2.23
CA ASP A 148 -1.41 2.53 1.66
C ASP A 148 -2.46 2.71 2.77
N ARG A 149 -2.47 3.90 3.35
CA ARG A 149 -3.43 4.27 4.38
C ARG A 149 -3.71 5.76 4.30
N LYS A 150 -4.99 6.13 4.41
CA LYS A 150 -5.39 7.55 4.47
C LYS A 150 -4.78 8.27 5.68
N GLY A 151 -4.55 9.57 5.54
CA GLY A 151 -4.03 10.43 6.60
C GLY A 151 -2.51 10.45 6.70
N ASN A 152 -1.98 10.86 7.86
CA ASN A 152 -0.55 11.13 8.02
C ASN A 152 0.07 10.65 9.35
N GLY A 153 -0.66 9.94 10.21
CA GLY A 153 -0.20 9.56 11.54
C GLY A 153 -0.43 8.11 11.95
N ASP A 154 -0.97 7.26 11.07
CA ASP A 154 -1.25 5.85 11.40
C ASP A 154 -0.09 4.96 10.94
N MET A 155 0.41 4.12 11.85
CA MET A 155 1.23 2.96 11.54
C MET A 155 0.40 1.74 11.93
N VAL A 156 -0.22 1.09 10.95
CA VAL A 156 -1.04 -0.10 11.16
C VAL A 156 -0.13 -1.25 11.58
N THR A 157 -0.34 -1.74 12.80
CA THR A 157 0.42 -2.84 13.42
C THR A 157 -0.46 -4.05 13.71
N GLN A 158 -1.77 -3.93 13.52
CA GLN A 158 -2.74 -5.01 13.74
C GLN A 158 -3.91 -4.87 12.75
N ILE A 159 -4.38 -6.00 12.20
CA ILE A 159 -5.55 -6.07 11.32
C ILE A 159 -6.43 -7.22 11.79
N ASN A 160 -7.70 -6.94 12.13
CA ASN A 160 -8.68 -7.94 12.56
C ASN A 160 -8.18 -8.92 13.65
N GLY A 161 -7.40 -8.44 14.62
CA GLY A 161 -6.80 -9.27 15.67
C GLY A 161 -5.41 -9.82 15.32
N MET A 162 -5.10 -10.05 14.05
CA MET A 162 -3.76 -10.45 13.59
C MET A 162 -2.74 -9.33 13.81
N ARG A 163 -1.74 -9.60 14.65
CA ARG A 163 -0.56 -8.73 14.78
C ARG A 163 0.29 -8.80 13.51
N LEU A 164 0.78 -7.66 13.04
CA LEU A 164 1.61 -7.58 11.83
C LEU A 164 3.10 -7.51 12.14
N CYS A 165 3.47 -6.97 13.31
CA CYS A 165 4.85 -6.76 13.71
C CYS A 165 5.08 -6.96 15.22
N SER A 166 6.34 -7.21 15.57
CA SER A 166 6.77 -7.38 16.95
C SER A 166 6.83 -6.04 17.70
N ASN A 167 6.80 -6.10 19.04
CA ASN A 167 6.95 -4.88 19.86
C ASN A 167 8.37 -4.29 19.71
N GLU A 168 9.37 -5.14 19.58
CA GLU A 168 10.77 -4.77 19.38
C GLU A 168 10.95 -3.98 18.09
N PHE A 169 10.23 -4.34 17.02
CA PHE A 169 10.21 -3.58 15.77
C PHE A 169 9.65 -2.18 16.00
N ILE A 170 8.48 -2.07 16.63
CA ILE A 170 7.81 -0.79 16.92
C ILE A 170 8.72 0.10 17.78
N SER A 171 9.33 -0.46 18.82
CA SER A 171 10.28 0.25 19.69
C SER A 171 11.53 0.70 18.94
N ALA A 172 12.07 -0.14 18.05
CA ALA A 172 13.27 0.19 17.28
C ALA A 172 13.06 1.30 16.26
N VAL A 173 11.89 1.37 15.63
CA VAL A 173 11.60 2.40 14.61
C VAL A 173 11.04 3.70 15.19
N ASP A 174 10.61 3.69 16.45
CA ASP A 174 10.09 4.83 17.23
C ASP A 174 9.17 5.77 16.42
N PRO A 175 7.95 5.31 16.02
CA PRO A 175 7.07 6.05 15.10
C PRO A 175 6.68 7.44 15.61
N ARG A 176 6.66 7.62 16.94
CA ARG A 176 6.26 8.88 17.59
C ARG A 176 7.17 10.04 17.19
N ARG A 177 8.46 9.79 16.95
CA ARG A 177 9.41 10.82 16.48
C ARG A 177 9.03 11.43 15.12
N TYR A 178 8.27 10.68 14.33
CA TYR A 178 7.79 11.10 13.02
C TYR A 178 6.30 11.46 13.06
N GLY A 179 5.68 11.55 14.25
CA GLY A 179 4.25 11.84 14.38
C GLY A 179 3.37 10.71 13.86
N TYR A 180 3.83 9.46 13.97
CA TYR A 180 3.06 8.25 13.74
C TYR A 180 2.75 7.54 15.05
N LYS A 181 1.64 6.81 15.11
CA LYS A 181 1.25 5.96 16.24
C LYS A 181 0.75 4.60 15.75
N PRO A 182 0.90 3.53 16.55
CA PRO A 182 0.27 2.25 16.28
C PRO A 182 -1.24 2.41 16.08
N ALA A 183 -1.79 1.73 15.08
CA ALA A 183 -3.21 1.75 14.74
C ALA A 183 -3.71 0.36 14.33
N GLN A 184 -5.02 0.18 14.43
CA GLN A 184 -5.72 -0.96 13.82
C GLN A 184 -6.12 -0.60 12.39
N GLY A 185 -5.88 -1.54 11.48
CA GLY A 185 -6.22 -1.40 10.07
C GLY A 185 -7.28 -2.40 9.61
N LEU A 186 -7.58 -2.31 8.32
CA LEU A 186 -8.45 -3.22 7.60
C LEU A 186 -7.60 -4.14 6.70
N ALA A 187 -8.23 -5.07 5.98
CA ALA A 187 -7.53 -5.94 5.05
C ALA A 187 -6.78 -5.12 3.99
N THR A 188 -5.48 -5.38 3.84
CA THR A 188 -4.61 -4.81 2.80
C THR A 188 -3.62 -5.87 2.31
N ASP A 189 -2.80 -5.55 1.31
CA ASP A 189 -1.75 -6.45 0.80
C ASP A 189 -0.86 -7.06 1.89
N VAL A 190 -0.40 -6.28 2.89
CA VAL A 190 0.44 -6.86 3.97
C VAL A 190 -0.32 -7.87 4.84
N ALA A 191 -1.65 -7.75 4.95
CA ALA A 191 -2.47 -8.76 5.61
C ALA A 191 -2.53 -10.05 4.78
N ALA A 192 -2.68 -9.95 3.46
CA ALA A 192 -2.62 -11.11 2.56
C ALA A 192 -1.25 -11.79 2.61
N LEU A 193 -0.16 -11.02 2.56
CA LEU A 193 1.20 -11.55 2.72
C LEU A 193 1.39 -12.26 4.06
N LYS A 194 0.86 -11.71 5.16
CA LYS A 194 0.92 -12.36 6.47
C LYS A 194 0.18 -13.69 6.50
N ARG A 195 -1.03 -13.76 5.94
CA ARG A 195 -1.79 -15.00 5.82
C ARG A 195 -1.10 -16.04 4.93
N ASN A 196 -0.33 -15.57 3.95
CA ASN A 196 0.48 -16.42 3.07
C ASN A 196 1.83 -16.85 3.68
N GLY A 197 2.07 -16.58 4.96
CA GLY A 197 3.26 -17.05 5.66
C GLY A 197 4.46 -16.10 5.59
N LEU A 198 4.25 -14.79 5.44
CA LEU A 198 5.32 -13.81 5.64
C LEU A 198 5.85 -13.94 7.09
N GLU A 199 7.12 -14.27 7.27
CA GLU A 199 7.70 -14.55 8.60
C GLU A 199 8.36 -13.32 9.27
N VAL A 200 8.30 -12.14 8.64
CA VAL A 200 8.92 -10.91 9.17
C VAL A 200 7.89 -9.82 9.44
N SER A 201 8.18 -8.92 10.37
CA SER A 201 7.33 -7.79 10.70
C SER A 201 6.94 -7.02 9.44
N CYS A 202 5.66 -6.70 9.34
CA CYS A 202 5.15 -5.80 8.31
C CYS A 202 4.28 -4.72 8.91
N VAL A 203 4.16 -3.60 8.23
CA VAL A 203 3.32 -2.47 8.64
C VAL A 203 2.70 -1.80 7.43
N ASN A 204 1.55 -1.17 7.63
CA ASN A 204 0.96 -0.29 6.63
C ASN A 204 0.91 1.15 7.17
N LEU A 205 1.44 2.12 6.42
CA LEU A 205 1.67 3.48 6.87
C LEU A 205 0.73 4.44 6.17
N SER A 206 0.16 5.38 6.93
CA SER A 206 -0.60 6.47 6.32
C SER A 206 0.30 7.36 5.47
N CYS A 207 -0.11 7.61 4.23
CA CYS A 207 0.76 8.12 3.16
C CYS A 207 0.26 9.42 2.51
N GLY A 208 -0.52 10.21 3.24
CA GLY A 208 -0.81 11.60 2.91
C GLY A 208 -1.95 11.83 1.90
N TYR A 209 -2.75 10.81 1.63
CA TYR A 209 -4.01 10.95 0.89
C TYR A 209 -5.22 11.02 1.81
N TYR A 210 -6.29 11.64 1.31
CA TYR A 210 -7.50 11.96 2.05
C TYR A 210 -8.74 11.77 1.17
N GLU A 211 -9.89 11.53 1.81
CA GLU A 211 -11.16 11.21 1.14
C GLU A 211 -11.02 10.07 0.10
N PRO A 212 -10.38 8.93 0.47
CA PRO A 212 -10.13 7.85 -0.49
C PRO A 212 -11.44 7.32 -1.07
N HIS A 213 -11.35 6.83 -2.30
CA HIS A 213 -12.45 6.21 -3.03
C HIS A 213 -13.62 7.16 -3.30
N THR A 214 -13.35 8.47 -3.32
CA THR A 214 -14.32 9.49 -3.69
C THR A 214 -13.82 10.34 -4.87
N ASP A 215 -14.73 11.06 -5.52
CA ASP A 215 -14.37 12.04 -6.55
C ASP A 215 -13.57 13.24 -5.97
N ASN A 216 -13.51 13.38 -4.65
CA ASN A 216 -12.79 14.45 -3.95
C ASN A 216 -11.41 14.02 -3.44
N GLU A 217 -10.98 12.79 -3.71
CA GLU A 217 -9.70 12.28 -3.22
C GLU A 217 -8.53 13.21 -3.57
N TYR A 218 -7.72 13.53 -2.56
CA TYR A 218 -6.59 14.46 -2.70
C TYR A 218 -5.37 13.98 -1.92
N THR A 219 -4.21 14.52 -2.27
CA THR A 219 -2.96 14.29 -1.55
C THR A 219 -2.36 15.59 -1.05
N ILE A 220 -1.90 15.60 0.21
CA ILE A 220 -1.10 16.70 0.76
C ILE A 220 0.39 16.33 0.62
N LEU A 221 1.13 17.13 -0.15
CA LEU A 221 2.54 16.87 -0.46
C LEU A 221 3.43 16.79 0.78
N ALA A 222 3.16 17.63 1.78
CA ALA A 222 3.91 17.63 3.03
C ALA A 222 3.77 16.29 3.76
N ASP A 223 2.57 15.70 3.75
CA ASP A 223 2.28 14.44 4.42
C ASP A 223 2.84 13.23 3.67
N LEU A 224 2.75 13.24 2.33
CA LEU A 224 3.43 12.25 1.50
C LEU A 224 4.95 12.27 1.74
N CYS A 225 5.54 13.48 1.78
CA CYS A 225 6.96 13.65 2.10
C CYS A 225 7.29 13.21 3.53
N LYS A 226 6.40 13.46 4.51
CA LYS A 226 6.53 12.99 5.90
C LYS A 226 6.56 11.47 5.95
N CYS A 227 5.66 10.80 5.25
CA CYS A 227 5.65 9.34 5.12
C CYS A 227 6.95 8.82 4.54
N TYR A 228 7.41 9.40 3.41
CA TYR A 228 8.67 9.03 2.81
C TYR A 228 9.87 9.20 3.75
N ARG A 229 9.93 10.28 4.54
CA ARG A 229 10.96 10.48 5.57
C ARG A 229 10.93 9.39 6.63
N PHE A 230 9.74 8.95 7.04
CA PHE A 230 9.60 7.87 8.02
C PHE A 230 10.02 6.51 7.44
N VAL A 231 9.63 6.19 6.19
CA VAL A 231 10.10 4.99 5.49
C VAL A 231 11.63 4.96 5.41
N ARG A 232 12.25 6.09 5.05
CA ARG A 232 13.72 6.20 5.03
C ARG A 232 14.32 5.97 6.41
N HIS A 233 13.70 6.50 7.47
CA HIS A 233 14.14 6.25 8.83
C HIS A 233 14.13 4.76 9.16
N ILE A 234 13.00 4.08 8.96
CA ILE A 234 12.87 2.63 9.22
C ILE A 234 13.96 1.84 8.47
N ILE A 235 14.14 2.12 7.18
CA ILE A 235 15.15 1.48 6.33
C ILE A 235 16.58 1.71 6.85
N CYS A 236 16.86 2.92 7.34
CA CYS A 236 18.17 3.31 7.83
C CYS A 236 18.47 2.82 9.25
N CYS A 237 17.52 2.88 10.19
CA CYS A 237 17.76 2.55 11.59
C CYS A 237 17.66 1.05 11.87
N HIS A 238 16.74 0.33 11.21
CA HIS A 238 16.52 -1.08 11.49
C HIS A 238 17.35 -1.95 10.53
N LYS A 239 18.48 -2.49 11.04
CA LYS A 239 19.43 -3.29 10.25
C LYS A 239 19.23 -4.80 10.31
N GLU A 240 18.61 -5.27 11.37
CA GLU A 240 18.35 -6.68 11.64
C GLU A 240 17.08 -7.17 10.96
N THR A 241 16.94 -8.50 10.87
CA THR A 241 15.69 -9.15 10.49
C THR A 241 14.73 -9.10 11.68
N SER A 242 13.55 -8.53 11.48
CA SER A 242 12.48 -8.54 12.47
C SER A 242 11.57 -9.72 12.22
N THR A 243 11.91 -10.89 12.75
CA THR A 243 11.04 -12.08 12.65
C THR A 243 9.74 -11.84 13.44
N HIS A 244 8.61 -12.13 12.81
CA HIS A 244 7.30 -12.10 13.43
C HIS A 244 6.38 -13.05 12.69
N ILE A 245 6.03 -14.17 13.32
CA ILE A 245 5.01 -15.09 12.82
C ILE A 245 3.74 -14.80 13.64
N PRO A 246 2.61 -14.44 13.02
CA PRO A 246 1.38 -14.23 13.76
C PRO A 246 0.99 -15.52 14.48
N GLU A 247 0.59 -15.41 15.76
CA GLU A 247 0.00 -16.53 16.48
C GLU A 247 -1.21 -17.04 15.68
N THR A 248 -1.33 -18.36 15.56
CA THR A 248 -2.38 -19.00 14.76
C THR A 248 -3.75 -18.42 15.09
N GLU A 249 -4.32 -17.64 14.16
CA GLU A 249 -5.73 -17.27 14.24
C GLU A 249 -6.55 -18.57 14.28
N ARG A 250 -7.39 -18.72 15.31
CA ARG A 250 -8.56 -19.60 15.18
C ARG A 250 -9.31 -19.11 13.95
N LYS A 251 -9.44 -19.98 12.94
CA LYS A 251 -10.05 -19.67 11.65
C LYS A 251 -11.29 -18.79 11.84
N PRO A 252 -11.32 -17.55 11.36
CA PRO A 252 -12.57 -16.81 11.28
C PRO A 252 -13.49 -17.51 10.26
N PHE A 253 -14.79 -17.34 10.48
CA PHE A 253 -15.90 -17.87 9.70
C PHE A 253 -15.66 -17.78 8.17
N PRO A 254 -16.18 -18.72 7.36
CA PRO A 254 -16.20 -18.55 5.92
C PRO A 254 -17.05 -17.32 5.54
N GLY A 255 -16.54 -16.50 4.61
CA GLY A 255 -17.40 -15.71 3.74
C GLY A 255 -17.62 -14.23 4.08
N TYR A 256 -16.57 -13.39 4.09
CA TYR A 256 -16.73 -11.93 3.92
C TYR A 256 -17.47 -11.58 2.60
N TYR A 257 -17.21 -12.35 1.53
CA TYR A 257 -17.79 -12.14 0.20
C TYR A 257 -19.11 -12.89 -0.06
N GLU A 258 -19.46 -13.88 0.77
CA GLU A 258 -20.73 -14.62 0.62
C GLU A 258 -21.93 -13.83 1.17
N LEU A 259 -21.70 -12.93 2.14
CA LEU A 259 -22.78 -12.19 2.80
C LEU A 259 -23.18 -10.86 2.14
N PHE A 260 -22.30 -10.18 1.37
CA PHE A 260 -22.53 -8.75 1.05
C PHE A 260 -22.48 -8.34 -0.43
N GLY A 261 -22.15 -9.24 -1.37
CA GLY A 261 -22.25 -8.97 -2.81
C GLY A 261 -21.45 -7.76 -3.33
N THR A 262 -21.63 -7.42 -4.61
CA THR A 262 -20.78 -6.48 -5.38
C THR A 262 -21.00 -4.99 -5.10
N ALA A 263 -21.74 -4.62 -4.06
CA ALA A 263 -22.22 -3.24 -3.88
C ALA A 263 -21.35 -2.37 -2.96
N GLY A 264 -20.42 -2.94 -2.18
CA GLY A 264 -19.64 -2.20 -1.18
C GLY A 264 -20.49 -1.74 0.00
N TYR A 265 -19.93 -1.72 1.22
CA TYR A 265 -20.62 -1.31 2.44
C TYR A 265 -19.89 -0.20 3.19
N SER A 266 -20.62 0.54 4.02
CA SER A 266 -20.06 1.56 4.91
C SER A 266 -19.37 0.91 6.12
N GLU A 267 -18.26 1.50 6.55
CA GLU A 267 -17.43 1.08 7.69
C GLU A 267 -18.25 0.85 8.98
N LYS A 268 -19.35 1.59 9.14
CA LYS A 268 -20.26 1.48 10.31
C LYS A 268 -21.08 0.20 10.31
N ASP A 269 -21.52 -0.27 9.14
CA ASP A 269 -22.39 -1.45 9.04
C ASP A 269 -21.61 -2.74 9.32
N TYR A 270 -20.34 -2.79 8.90
CA TYR A 270 -19.45 -3.91 9.21
C TYR A 270 -19.12 -3.99 10.70
N ILE A 271 -18.77 -2.85 11.33
CA ILE A 271 -18.47 -2.80 12.76
C ILE A 271 -19.69 -3.30 13.55
N ARG A 272 -20.89 -2.80 13.25
CA ARG A 272 -22.13 -3.24 13.91
C ARG A 272 -22.36 -4.75 13.79
N LEU A 273 -22.22 -5.31 12.59
CA LEU A 273 -22.46 -6.74 12.36
C LEU A 273 -21.41 -7.63 13.03
N SER A 274 -20.17 -7.15 13.12
CA SER A 274 -19.10 -7.85 13.84
C SER A 274 -19.34 -7.86 15.36
N GLU A 275 -19.85 -6.76 15.93
CA GLU A 275 -20.20 -6.65 17.34
C GLU A 275 -21.42 -7.52 17.69
N GLU A 276 -22.47 -7.53 16.84
CA GLU A 276 -23.66 -8.37 17.03
C GLU A 276 -23.34 -9.87 17.03
N TYR A 277 -22.37 -10.30 16.21
CA TYR A 277 -21.94 -11.69 16.16
C TYR A 277 -21.14 -12.11 17.41
N ILE A 278 -20.26 -11.24 17.90
CA ILE A 278 -19.50 -11.46 19.15
C ILE A 278 -20.46 -11.61 20.34
N CYS A 279 -21.54 -10.82 20.39
CA CYS A 279 -22.55 -10.92 21.43
C CYS A 279 -23.40 -12.21 21.39
N ARG A 280 -23.42 -12.96 20.28
CA ARG A 280 -24.17 -14.23 20.17
C ARG A 280 -23.36 -15.47 20.59
N ILE A 281 -22.07 -15.29 20.87
CA ILE A 281 -21.14 -16.37 21.27
C ILE A 281 -20.89 -16.36 22.79
N TYR A 282 -21.50 -15.43 23.53
CA TYR A 282 -21.59 -15.39 24.98
C TYR A 282 -23.03 -15.53 25.44
#